data_AF-A0A8J2MF88-F1
#
_entry.id   AF-A0A8J2MF88-F1
#
_cell.length_a   1.000
_cell.length_b   1.000
_cell.length_c   1.000
_cell.angle_alpha   90.00
_cell.angle_beta   90.00
_cell.angle_gamma   90.00
#
_symmetry.space_group_name_H-M   'P 1'
#
loop_
_entity.id
_entity.type
_entity.pdbx_description
1 polymer ?
#
loop_
_entity_poly.entity_id
_entity_poly.type
_entity_poly.pdbx_seq_one_letter_code
_entity_poly.pdbx_strand_id
1 'polypeptide(L)'
;MGGGSIWIIKEIYDAENSCEKFECELDLALKKGISTIVIEPPDLAEQTGRWITVGNFFHKTAVIFGLSSILWFSLCPRQTTVYTCLTGCSVLSASLYTISWQSDPCCKYQVEKNTRRLSRLEIPTATTAVVFRKRDNKTSDGQFPICRSK
;
A
#
# COMPACT_ATOMS: atom_id res chain seq x y z
N MET A 1 25.45 -2.81 -1.88
CA MET A 1 24.41 -3.83 -1.65
C MET A 1 23.69 -3.45 -0.36
N GLY A 2 22.59 -2.70 -0.48
CA GLY A 2 21.83 -2.25 0.70
C GLY A 2 20.89 -3.36 1.16
N GLY A 3 21.23 -4.03 2.25
CA GLY A 3 20.35 -5.00 2.89
C GLY A 3 19.16 -4.27 3.49
N GLY A 4 18.05 -4.20 2.75
CA GLY A 4 16.79 -3.74 3.30
C GLY A 4 16.36 -4.65 4.44
N SER A 5 15.83 -4.09 5.52
CA SER A 5 15.20 -4.86 6.59
C SER A 5 13.97 -5.58 6.02
N ILE A 6 14.01 -6.92 6.03
CA ILE A 6 12.93 -7.80 5.58
C ILE A 6 12.26 -8.38 6.82
N TRP A 7 10.94 -8.25 6.91
CA TRP A 7 10.12 -8.88 7.94
C TRP A 7 9.22 -9.92 7.28
N ILE A 8 9.28 -11.16 7.77
CA ILE A 8 8.52 -12.28 7.22
C ILE A 8 7.45 -12.66 8.24
N ILE A 9 6.19 -12.50 7.87
CA ILE A 9 5.03 -12.95 8.64
C ILE A 9 4.71 -14.35 8.14
N LYS A 10 4.94 -15.35 8.99
CA LYS A 10 4.73 -16.76 8.67
C LYS A 10 3.32 -17.18 8.99
N GLU A 11 2.78 -18.09 8.19
CA GLU A 11 1.46 -18.67 8.42
C GLU A 11 1.52 -19.72 9.55
N ILE A 12 0.88 -19.41 10.68
CA ILE A 12 0.68 -20.33 11.81
C ILE A 12 -0.77 -20.88 11.73
N TYR A 13 -0.91 -22.15 11.35
CA TYR A 13 -2.20 -22.80 11.13
C TYR A 13 -2.95 -23.25 12.41
N ASP A 14 -2.41 -23.02 13.61
CA ASP A 14 -2.77 -23.82 14.80
C ASP A 14 -3.52 -23.08 15.94
N ALA A 15 -4.25 -21.99 15.65
CA ALA A 15 -5.10 -21.40 16.68
C ALA A 15 -6.38 -20.81 16.08
N GLU A 16 -7.50 -20.99 16.79
CA GLU A 16 -8.81 -20.36 16.56
C GLU A 16 -8.74 -18.82 16.38
N ASN A 17 -7.58 -18.22 16.70
CA ASN A 17 -7.29 -16.80 16.56
C ASN A 17 -6.02 -16.47 15.75
N SER A 18 -5.71 -17.25 14.71
CA SER A 18 -4.54 -17.01 13.86
C SER A 18 -4.65 -15.69 13.09
N CYS A 19 -5.86 -15.33 12.62
CA CYS A 19 -6.12 -14.09 11.86
C CYS A 19 -5.76 -12.81 12.63
N GLU A 20 -6.27 -12.62 13.85
CA GLU A 20 -5.97 -11.42 14.67
C GLU A 20 -4.47 -11.31 15.00
N LYS A 21 -3.78 -12.44 15.19
CA LYS A 21 -2.33 -12.43 15.43
C LYS A 21 -1.55 -11.92 14.22
N PHE A 22 -1.95 -12.31 13.01
CA PHE A 22 -1.30 -11.82 11.78
C PHE A 22 -1.59 -10.33 11.54
N GLU A 23 -2.81 -9.87 11.81
CA GLU A 23 -3.15 -8.45 11.74
C GLU A 23 -2.32 -7.63 12.73
N CYS A 24 -2.12 -8.13 13.95
CA CYS A 24 -1.28 -7.50 14.97
C CYS A 24 0.20 -7.46 14.56
N GLU A 25 0.74 -8.55 14.01
CA GLU A 25 2.12 -8.57 13.48
C GLU A 25 2.30 -7.62 12.31
N LEU A 26 1.31 -7.52 11.43
CA LEU A 26 1.30 -6.58 10.31
C LEU A 26 1.27 -5.12 10.81
N ASP A 27 0.37 -4.77 11.73
CA ASP A 27 0.31 -3.45 12.35
C ASP A 27 1.64 -3.09 13.03
N LEU A 28 2.26 -4.05 13.71
CA LEU A 28 3.55 -3.88 14.36
C LEU A 28 4.69 -3.68 13.36
N ALA A 29 4.71 -4.41 12.25
CA ALA A 29 5.67 -4.22 11.16
C ALA A 29 5.49 -2.85 10.46
N LEU A 30 4.25 -2.42 10.28
CA LEU A 30 3.89 -1.11 9.73
C LEU A 30 4.33 0.03 10.65
N LYS A 31 4.08 -0.09 11.97
CA LYS A 31 4.54 0.86 13.01
C LYS A 31 6.06 0.94 13.09
N LYS A 32 6.75 -0.20 12.96
CA LYS A 32 8.23 -0.25 12.88
C LYS A 32 8.79 0.33 11.57
N GLY A 33 7.94 0.59 10.57
CA GLY A 33 8.33 1.27 9.34
C GLY A 33 9.27 0.47 8.45
N ILE A 34 9.19 -0.86 8.51
CA ILE A 34 10.07 -1.82 7.83
C ILE A 34 10.03 -1.63 6.31
N SER A 35 11.16 -1.79 5.63
CA SER A 35 11.25 -1.51 4.20
C SER A 35 10.54 -2.53 3.31
N THR A 36 10.58 -3.81 3.72
CA THR A 36 10.03 -4.93 2.97
C THR A 36 9.32 -5.87 3.94
N ILE A 37 8.01 -6.04 3.76
CA ILE A 37 7.20 -6.95 4.55
C ILE A 37 6.74 -8.07 3.61
N VAL A 38 6.98 -9.30 4.01
CA VAL A 38 6.62 -10.51 3.26
C VAL A 38 5.51 -11.20 4.04
N ILE A 39 4.33 -11.28 3.44
CA ILE A 39 3.16 -11.91 4.05
C ILE A 39 2.94 -13.25 3.35
N GLU A 40 3.09 -14.34 4.10
CA GLU A 40 2.81 -15.69 3.61
C GLU A 40 1.31 -16.03 3.48
N PRO A 41 0.41 -15.66 4.43
CA PRO A 41 -1.02 -15.98 4.29
C PRO A 41 -1.66 -15.18 3.14
N PRO A 42 -2.21 -15.84 2.11
CA PRO A 42 -2.69 -15.18 0.90
C PRO A 42 -3.95 -14.34 1.12
N ASP A 43 -4.83 -14.74 2.05
CA ASP A 43 -6.12 -14.07 2.29
C ASP A 43 -5.93 -12.64 2.84
N LEU A 44 -5.09 -12.49 3.87
CA LEU A 44 -4.80 -11.18 4.46
C LEU A 44 -4.03 -10.29 3.47
N ALA A 45 -3.03 -10.87 2.81
CA ALA A 45 -2.24 -10.19 1.81
C ALA A 45 -3.08 -9.64 0.64
N GLU A 46 -4.08 -10.40 0.19
CA GLU A 46 -5.01 -9.95 -0.85
C GLU A 46 -5.89 -8.80 -0.35
N GLN A 47 -6.42 -8.89 0.87
CA GLN A 47 -7.25 -7.84 1.46
C GLN A 47 -6.48 -6.53 1.62
N THR A 48 -5.30 -6.57 2.25
CA THR A 48 -4.42 -5.40 2.39
C THR A 48 -4.01 -4.87 1.01
N GLY A 49 -3.70 -5.76 0.07
CA GLY A 49 -3.33 -5.37 -1.29
C GLY A 49 -4.47 -4.69 -2.06
N ARG A 50 -5.71 -5.15 -1.87
CA ARG A 50 -6.91 -4.50 -2.42
C ARG A 50 -7.08 -3.10 -1.83
N TRP A 51 -6.91 -2.95 -0.52
CA TRP A 51 -7.03 -1.65 0.14
C TRP A 51 -6.03 -0.62 -0.39
N ILE A 52 -4.77 -1.04 -0.57
CA ILE A 52 -3.73 -0.20 -1.19
C ILE A 52 -4.08 0.13 -2.65
N THR A 53 -4.64 -0.83 -3.39
CA THR A 53 -5.04 -0.62 -4.79
C THR A 53 -6.17 0.41 -4.90
N VAL A 54 -7.18 0.30 -4.05
CA VAL A 54 -8.30 1.26 -3.98
C VAL A 54 -7.79 2.67 -3.66
N GLY A 55 -6.89 2.81 -2.68
CA GLY A 55 -6.28 4.11 -2.37
C GLY A 55 -5.54 4.72 -3.56
N ASN A 56 -4.72 3.92 -4.26
CA ASN A 56 -4.03 4.38 -5.46
C ASN A 56 -4.99 4.76 -6.60
N PHE A 57 -6.13 4.07 -6.71
CA PHE A 57 -7.18 4.43 -7.67
C PHE A 57 -7.77 5.79 -7.35
N PHE A 58 -8.18 6.04 -6.09
CA PHE A 58 -8.70 7.34 -5.66
C PHE A 58 -7.71 8.49 -5.89
N HIS A 59 -6.43 8.27 -5.60
CA HIS A 59 -5.42 9.30 -5.84
C HIS A 59 -5.28 9.63 -7.34
N LYS A 60 -5.21 8.61 -8.21
CA LYS A 60 -5.10 8.82 -9.66
C LYS A 60 -6.36 9.47 -10.25
N THR A 61 -7.55 9.03 -9.82
CA THR A 61 -8.80 9.61 -10.32
C THR A 61 -8.97 11.06 -9.88
N ALA A 62 -8.60 11.40 -8.64
CA ALA A 62 -8.60 12.79 -8.17
C ALA A 62 -7.75 13.69 -9.08
N VAL A 63 -6.54 13.26 -9.44
CA VAL A 63 -5.64 13.99 -10.35
C VAL A 63 -6.23 14.09 -11.76
N ILE A 64 -6.76 13.00 -12.30
CA ILE A 64 -7.36 12.98 -13.64
C ILE A 64 -8.56 13.92 -13.71
N PHE A 65 -9.47 13.88 -12.73
CA PHE A 65 -10.63 14.75 -12.68
C PHE A 65 -10.24 16.23 -12.51
N GLY A 66 -9.23 16.52 -11.69
CA GLY A 66 -8.71 17.88 -11.52
C GLY A 66 -8.16 18.45 -12.83
N LEU A 67 -7.31 17.69 -13.52
CA LEU A 67 -6.75 18.09 -14.82
C LEU A 67 -7.83 18.22 -15.90
N SER A 68 -8.78 17.29 -15.93
CA SER A 68 -9.90 17.31 -16.89
C SER A 68 -10.78 18.54 -16.68
N SER A 69 -11.00 18.97 -15.44
CA SER A 69 -11.76 20.17 -15.13
C SER A 69 -11.08 21.44 -15.63
N ILE A 70 -9.77 21.58 -15.43
CA ILE A 70 -8.98 22.73 -15.94
C ILE A 70 -9.03 22.80 -17.46
N LEU A 71 -8.90 21.65 -18.12
CA LEU A 71 -8.99 21.55 -19.58
C LEU A 71 -10.38 21.93 -20.08
N TRP A 72 -11.44 21.44 -19.43
CA TRP A 72 -12.83 21.74 -19.79
C TRP A 72 -13.17 23.22 -19.61
N PHE A 73 -12.72 23.81 -18.50
CA PHE A 73 -12.84 25.25 -18.23
C PHE A 73 -12.17 26.09 -19.32
N SER A 74 -11.00 25.66 -19.79
CA SER A 74 -10.22 26.38 -20.82
C SER A 74 -10.82 26.28 -22.23
N LEU A 75 -11.36 25.11 -22.59
CA LEU A 75 -11.88 24.84 -23.95
C LEU A 75 -13.35 25.24 -24.13
N CYS A 76 -14.18 25.05 -23.10
CA CYS A 76 -15.63 25.23 -23.17
C CYS A 76 -16.19 25.88 -21.90
N PRO A 77 -15.95 27.19 -21.67
CA PRO A 77 -16.40 27.89 -20.47
C PRO A 77 -17.93 27.97 -20.33
N ARG A 78 -18.69 27.66 -21.39
CA ARG A 78 -20.16 27.66 -21.41
C ARG A 78 -20.77 26.46 -20.67
N GLN A 79 -20.00 25.41 -20.37
CA GLN A 79 -20.47 24.22 -19.66
C GLN A 79 -20.08 24.23 -18.18
N THR A 80 -20.49 25.28 -17.45
CA THR A 80 -20.17 25.50 -16.03
C THR A 80 -20.52 24.28 -15.17
N THR A 81 -21.69 23.68 -15.39
CA THR A 81 -22.16 22.52 -14.62
C THR A 81 -21.21 21.32 -14.71
N VAL A 82 -20.63 21.06 -15.90
CA VAL A 82 -19.78 19.88 -16.14
C VAL A 82 -18.43 20.02 -15.43
N TYR A 83 -17.76 21.18 -15.55
CA TYR A 83 -16.48 21.37 -14.85
C TYR A 83 -16.69 21.42 -13.33
N THR A 84 -17.80 21.99 -12.84
CA THR A 84 -18.08 22.08 -11.40
C THR A 84 -18.28 20.68 -10.80
N CYS A 85 -19.00 19.79 -11.50
CA CYS A 85 -19.14 18.38 -11.10
C CYS A 85 -17.79 17.64 -11.10
N LEU A 86 -16.96 17.83 -12.14
CA LEU A 86 -15.64 17.21 -12.23
C LEU A 86 -14.69 17.66 -11.10
N THR A 87 -14.68 18.96 -10.80
CA THR A 87 -13.93 19.51 -9.66
C THR A 87 -14.48 18.95 -8.35
N GLY A 88 -15.81 18.88 -8.18
CA GLY A 88 -16.43 18.30 -7.00
C GLY A 88 -16.01 16.84 -6.79
N CYS A 89 -16.08 16.00 -7.83
CA CYS A 89 -15.62 14.61 -7.76
C CYS A 89 -14.11 14.50 -7.46
N SER A 90 -13.28 15.39 -8.00
CA SER A 90 -11.85 15.45 -7.70
C SER A 90 -11.59 15.79 -6.22
N VAL A 91 -12.24 16.82 -5.70
CA VAL A 91 -12.09 17.24 -4.30
C VAL A 91 -12.62 16.16 -3.35
N LEU A 92 -13.77 15.55 -3.65
CA LEU A 92 -14.32 14.46 -2.84
C LEU A 92 -13.40 13.24 -2.83
N SER A 93 -12.88 12.82 -3.98
CA SER A 93 -11.95 11.69 -4.07
C SER A 93 -10.62 11.97 -3.37
N ALA A 94 -10.07 13.18 -3.49
CA ALA A 94 -8.88 13.61 -2.76
C ALA A 94 -9.12 13.68 -1.24
N SER A 95 -10.30 14.16 -0.83
CA SER A 95 -10.67 14.27 0.58
C SER A 95 -10.86 12.89 1.21
N LEU A 96 -11.60 12.00 0.53
CA LEU A 96 -11.75 10.61 0.97
C LEU A 96 -10.40 9.87 1.01
N TYR A 97 -9.53 10.10 0.01
CA TYR A 97 -8.18 9.57 0.05
C TYR A 97 -7.40 10.08 1.26
N THR A 98 -7.51 11.38 1.57
CA THR A 98 -6.81 11.96 2.73
C THR A 98 -7.36 11.41 4.04
N ILE A 99 -8.67 11.35 4.22
CA ILE A 99 -9.27 10.86 5.47
C ILE A 99 -8.97 9.37 5.68
N SER A 100 -9.13 8.55 4.64
CA SER A 100 -9.04 7.10 4.75
C SER A 100 -7.62 6.55 4.58
N TRP A 101 -6.75 7.19 3.79
CA TRP A 101 -5.39 6.73 3.50
C TRP A 101 -4.28 7.63 4.09
N GLN A 102 -4.57 8.81 4.66
CA GLN A 102 -3.50 9.57 5.36
C GLN A 102 -3.20 8.99 6.75
N SER A 103 -4.23 8.47 7.43
CA SER A 103 -4.11 7.80 8.74
C SER A 103 -3.60 6.36 8.63
N ASP A 104 -3.70 5.75 7.44
CA ASP A 104 -3.36 4.36 7.24
C ASP A 104 -1.87 4.21 6.82
N PRO A 105 -1.06 3.47 7.58
CA PRO A 105 0.37 3.29 7.29
C PRO A 105 0.62 2.40 6.05
N CYS A 106 -0.34 1.60 5.60
CA CYS A 106 -0.24 0.73 4.41
C CYS A 106 -0.11 1.53 3.12
N CYS A 107 -0.56 2.78 3.09
CA CYS A 107 -0.53 3.67 1.92
C CYS A 107 0.89 4.00 1.44
N LYS A 108 1.86 3.86 2.34
CA LYS A 108 3.30 4.02 2.06
C LYS A 108 3.90 2.79 1.41
N TYR A 109 3.16 1.68 1.32
CA TYR A 109 3.63 0.42 0.78
C TYR A 109 3.00 0.17 -0.59
N GLN A 110 3.79 -0.47 -1.44
CA GLN A 110 3.38 -0.91 -2.76
C GLN A 110 3.37 -2.44 -2.78
N VAL A 111 2.28 -2.98 -3.32
CA VAL A 111 2.09 -4.42 -3.50
C VAL A 111 2.96 -4.86 -4.68
N GLU A 112 3.94 -5.70 -4.42
CA GLU A 112 4.79 -6.31 -5.43
C GLU A 112 4.37 -7.78 -5.60
N LYS A 113 3.68 -8.08 -6.71
CA LYS A 113 3.31 -9.45 -7.12
C LYS A 113 4.27 -10.07 -8.14
N ASN A 114 5.33 -9.35 -8.54
CA ASN A 114 6.25 -9.82 -9.58
C ASN A 114 7.18 -10.92 -9.06
N THR A 115 6.86 -12.17 -9.39
CA THR A 115 7.68 -13.36 -9.10
C THR A 115 9.14 -13.24 -9.53
N ARG A 116 9.44 -12.52 -10.63
CA ARG A 116 10.83 -12.27 -11.10
C ARG A 116 11.65 -11.31 -10.22
N ARG A 117 10.98 -10.44 -9.45
CA ARG A 117 11.62 -9.51 -8.49
C ARG A 117 11.74 -10.19 -7.13
N LEU A 118 10.77 -11.02 -6.75
CA LEU A 118 10.82 -11.89 -5.58
C LEU A 118 11.94 -12.93 -5.67
N SER A 119 12.18 -13.52 -6.84
CA SER A 119 13.25 -14.51 -7.03
C SER A 119 14.66 -13.93 -6.86
N ARG A 120 14.84 -12.60 -6.93
CA ARG A 120 16.09 -11.92 -6.55
C ARG A 120 16.24 -11.71 -5.04
N LEU A 121 15.18 -11.88 -4.26
CA LEU A 121 15.22 -11.76 -2.79
C LEU A 121 15.56 -13.09 -2.09
N GLU A 122 15.82 -14.17 -2.82
CA GLU A 122 16.18 -15.50 -2.28
C GLU A 122 15.25 -15.95 -1.12
N ILE A 123 13.94 -15.70 -1.25
CA ILE A 123 12.96 -16.18 -0.28
C ILE A 123 12.47 -17.55 -0.77
N PRO A 124 12.78 -18.66 -0.07
CA PRO A 124 12.50 -20.03 -0.56
C PRO A 124 11.01 -20.37 -0.74
N THR A 125 10.10 -19.52 -0.26
CA THR A 125 8.65 -19.77 -0.17
C THR A 125 7.82 -18.83 -1.07
N ALA A 126 8.43 -18.23 -2.09
CA ALA A 126 7.91 -17.08 -2.85
C ALA A 126 6.74 -17.36 -3.82
N THR A 127 6.12 -18.55 -3.81
CA THR A 127 5.05 -18.87 -4.76
C THR A 127 3.68 -18.32 -4.34
N THR A 128 3.47 -18.08 -3.05
CA THR A 128 2.20 -17.57 -2.49
C THR A 128 2.34 -16.26 -1.71
N ALA A 129 3.56 -15.88 -1.33
CA ALA A 129 3.81 -14.71 -0.50
C ALA A 129 3.67 -13.39 -1.29
N VAL A 130 2.92 -12.44 -0.74
CA VAL A 130 2.81 -11.07 -1.28
C VAL A 130 3.82 -10.18 -0.56
N VAL A 131 4.60 -9.44 -1.34
CA VAL A 131 5.63 -8.56 -0.80
C VAL A 131 5.12 -7.12 -0.82
N PHE A 132 5.08 -6.49 0.34
CA PHE A 132 4.83 -5.07 0.50
C PHE A 132 6.17 -4.35 0.62
N ARG A 133 6.47 -3.50 -0.36
CA ARG A 133 7.67 -2.68 -0.34
C ARG A 133 7.30 -1.24 -0.02
N LYS A 134 7.98 -0.64 0.95
CA LYS A 134 7.84 0.78 1.25
C LYS A 134 8.26 1.62 0.04
N ARG A 135 7.43 2.58 -0.35
CA ARG A 135 7.70 3.57 -1.39
C ARG A 135 8.81 4.49 -0.85
N ASP A 136 10.05 4.19 -1.22
CA ASP A 136 11.26 4.90 -0.79
C ASP A 136 11.15 6.41 -1.06
N ASN A 137 11.11 7.23 -0.01
CA ASN A 137 11.78 8.53 -0.02
C ASN A 137 13.06 8.33 0.81
N LYS A 138 14.21 8.59 0.22
CA LYS A 138 15.51 8.24 0.82
C LYS A 138 15.65 8.89 2.19
N THR A 139 15.56 8.12 3.27
CA THR A 139 16.08 8.52 4.57
C THR A 139 16.66 7.29 5.23
N SER A 140 18.00 7.31 5.26
CA SER A 140 18.86 6.51 6.11
C SER A 140 18.34 6.53 7.55
N ASP A 141 18.31 5.36 8.19
CA ASP A 141 18.75 5.11 9.56
C ASP A 141 17.89 4.08 10.29
N GLY A 142 18.58 3.21 11.03
CA GLY A 142 18.00 2.31 12.01
C GLY A 142 18.14 0.83 11.67
N GLN A 143 19.37 0.33 11.64
CA GLN A 143 19.67 -1.09 11.83
C GLN A 143 19.08 -1.53 13.20
N PHE A 144 17.97 -2.26 13.20
CA PHE A 144 17.42 -2.88 14.42
C PHE A 144 17.31 -4.40 14.24
N PRO A 145 17.54 -5.16 15.32
CA PRO A 145 17.85 -6.57 15.22
C PRO A 145 16.63 -7.39 14.78
N ILE A 146 16.95 -8.41 13.99
CA ILE A 146 16.06 -9.46 13.54
C ILE A 146 15.48 -10.15 14.78
N CYS A 147 14.23 -9.88 15.13
CA CYS A 147 13.51 -10.67 16.13
C CYS A 147 13.19 -12.03 15.50
N ARG A 148 14.15 -12.94 15.59
CA ARG A 148 13.98 -14.36 15.30
C ARG A 148 13.14 -14.93 16.46
N SER A 149 11.82 -15.05 16.29
CA SER A 149 11.01 -15.82 17.24
C SER A 149 11.40 -17.28 17.11
N LYS A 150 11.86 -17.84 18.22
CA LYS A 150 12.21 -19.25 18.38
C LYS A 150 10.96 -20.05 18.71
#